data_AF-A0A929FYB1-F1
#
_entry.id   AF-A0A929FYB1-F1
#
_cell.length_a   1.000
_cell.length_b   1.000
_cell.length_c   1.000
_cell.angle_alpha   90.00
_cell.angle_beta   90.00
_cell.angle_gamma   90.00
#
_symmetry.space_group_name_H-M   'P 1'
#
loop_
_entity.id
_entity.type
_entity.pdbx_description
1 polymer ?
#
loop_
_entity_poly.entity_id
_entity_poly.type
_entity_poly.pdbx_seq_one_letter_code
_entity_poly.pdbx_strand_id
1 'polypeptide(L)'
;MKANLAYWAYWVGEIPEQWTSDAEMLTDGQPWSGELLLNSLLGGLENAPYRDLCAHALNALIPYRRGLDRPDLRKRVLDVIDRVTDTHEFARDSLRKLDQLSYALRSSHV
;
A
#
# COMPACT_ATOMS: atom_id res chain seq x y z
N MET A 1 3.96 14.09 -0.76
CA MET A 1 4.63 13.34 -1.84
C MET A 1 3.65 12.32 -2.39
N LYS A 2 3.41 12.30 -3.70
CA LYS A 2 2.53 11.31 -4.34
C LYS A 2 3.37 10.05 -4.58
N ALA A 3 2.96 8.90 -4.04
CA ALA A 3 3.66 7.64 -4.33
C ALA A 3 3.45 7.28 -5.80
N ASN A 4 4.53 6.97 -6.53
CA ASN A 4 4.41 6.45 -7.89
C ASN A 4 4.01 4.97 -7.82
N LEU A 5 2.74 4.69 -7.55
CA LEU A 5 2.26 3.32 -7.32
C LEU A 5 2.51 2.39 -8.50
N ALA A 6 2.45 2.91 -9.73
CA ALA A 6 2.75 2.14 -10.94
C ALA A 6 4.23 1.70 -10.96
N TYR A 7 5.16 2.56 -10.56
CA TYR A 7 6.57 2.18 -10.38
C TYR A 7 6.76 1.06 -9.36
N TRP A 8 6.09 1.18 -8.21
CA TRP A 8 6.19 0.17 -7.16
C TRP A 8 5.57 -1.15 -7.59
N ALA A 9 4.44 -1.11 -8.30
CA ALA A 9 3.80 -2.28 -8.88
C ALA A 9 4.69 -2.99 -9.91
N TYR A 10 5.37 -2.23 -10.78
CA TYR A 10 6.37 -2.77 -11.69
C TYR A 10 7.54 -3.42 -10.93
N TRP A 11 8.07 -2.74 -9.91
CA TRP A 11 9.22 -3.26 -9.14
C TRP A 11 8.91 -4.56 -8.39
N VAL A 12 7.68 -4.73 -7.87
CA VAL A 12 7.25 -5.99 -7.24
C VAL A 12 6.85 -7.08 -8.24
N GLY A 13 6.99 -6.82 -9.55
CA GLY A 13 6.68 -7.76 -10.62
C GLY A 13 5.19 -7.91 -10.93
N GLU A 14 4.35 -6.96 -10.50
CA GLU A 14 2.91 -7.00 -10.76
C GLU A 14 2.54 -6.56 -12.18
N ILE A 15 3.37 -5.70 -12.77
CA ILE A 15 3.26 -5.26 -14.16
C ILE A 15 4.25 -6.11 -14.97
N PRO A 16 3.77 -7.04 -15.83
CA PRO A 16 4.64 -7.94 -16.58
C PRO A 16 5.36 -7.26 -17.76
N GLU A 17 4.89 -6.10 -18.21
CA GLU A 17 5.51 -5.35 -19.30
C GLU A 17 6.88 -4.80 -18.90
N GLN A 18 7.91 -5.06 -19.70
CA GLN A 18 9.20 -4.43 -19.54
C GLN A 18 9.13 -2.97 -19.99
N TRP A 19 9.28 -2.04 -19.05
CA TRP A 19 9.33 -0.62 -19.37
C TRP A 19 10.72 -0.22 -19.87
N THR A 20 10.73 0.48 -20.99
CA THR A 20 11.93 1.02 -21.66
C THR A 20 12.07 2.53 -21.47
N SER A 21 11.03 3.20 -20.95
CA SER A 21 11.05 4.63 -20.66
C SER A 21 10.19 5.01 -19.45
N ASP A 22 10.61 6.03 -18.70
CA ASP A 22 9.85 6.61 -17.59
C ASP A 22 8.46 7.16 -18.00
N ALA A 23 8.25 7.43 -19.30
CA ALA A 23 6.95 7.85 -19.82
C ALA A 23 5.87 6.76 -19.64
N GLU A 24 6.25 5.48 -19.68
CA GLU A 24 5.35 4.33 -19.49
C GLU A 24 4.89 4.22 -18.02
N MET A 25 5.67 4.79 -17.09
CA MET A 25 5.35 4.88 -15.67
C MET A 25 4.23 5.89 -15.36
N LEU A 26 3.94 6.79 -16.30
CA LEU A 26 2.92 7.85 -16.15
C LEU A 26 1.53 7.40 -16.63
N THR A 27 1.43 6.25 -17.28
CA THR A 27 0.14 5.69 -17.70
C THR A 27 -0.60 5.06 -16.51
N ASP A 28 -1.43 5.87 -15.85
CA ASP A 28 -2.37 5.49 -14.78
C ASP A 28 -3.35 4.34 -15.18
N GLY A 29 -3.34 3.90 -16.44
CA GLY A 29 -4.26 2.93 -17.05
C GLY A 29 -3.75 1.50 -17.19
N GLN A 30 -2.54 1.16 -16.74
CA GLN A 30 -2.04 -0.23 -16.80
C GLN A 30 -2.92 -1.18 -15.95
N PRO A 31 -3.38 -2.33 -16.47
CA PRO A 31 -4.31 -3.24 -15.79
C PRO A 31 -3.57 -4.12 -14.77
N TRP A 32 -3.16 -3.54 -13.64
CA TRP A 32 -2.62 -4.28 -12.50
C TRP A 32 -3.58 -4.26 -11.31
N SER A 33 -3.63 -5.38 -10.58
CA SER A 33 -4.66 -5.65 -9.58
C SER A 33 -4.52 -4.82 -8.29
N GLY A 34 -3.29 -4.48 -7.93
CA GLY A 34 -2.93 -3.93 -6.63
C GLY A 34 -2.56 -4.97 -5.57
N GLU A 35 -2.86 -6.26 -5.79
CA GLU A 35 -2.76 -7.28 -4.75
C GLU A 35 -1.31 -7.66 -4.43
N LEU A 36 -0.45 -7.78 -5.44
CA LEU A 36 0.97 -8.09 -5.22
C LEU A 36 1.68 -6.93 -4.53
N LEU A 37 1.43 -5.70 -4.96
CA LEU A 37 1.96 -4.53 -4.27
C LEU A 37 1.42 -4.42 -2.84
N LEU A 38 0.13 -4.66 -2.61
CA LEU A 38 -0.44 -4.68 -1.26
C LEU A 38 0.31 -5.69 -0.37
N ASN A 39 0.51 -6.91 -0.87
CA ASN A 39 1.24 -7.96 -0.15
C ASN A 39 2.67 -7.54 0.18
N SER A 40 3.38 -6.96 -0.79
CA SER A 40 4.75 -6.48 -0.60
C SER A 40 4.83 -5.35 0.43
N LEU A 41 3.85 -4.44 0.44
CA LEU A 41 3.81 -3.32 1.38
C LEU A 41 3.50 -3.80 2.80
N LEU A 42 2.56 -4.75 2.96
CA LEU A 42 2.28 -5.35 4.26
C LEU A 42 3.50 -6.11 4.81
N GLY A 43 4.17 -6.91 3.99
CA GLY A 43 5.41 -7.57 4.40
C GLY A 43 6.54 -6.58 4.73
N GLY A 44 6.59 -5.45 4.03
CA GLY A 44 7.55 -4.37 4.28
C GLY A 44 7.27 -3.60 5.58
N LEU A 45 6.01 -3.39 5.96
CA LEU A 45 5.65 -2.82 7.26
C LEU A 45 6.18 -3.65 8.43
N GLU A 46 6.15 -4.97 8.28
CA GLU A 46 6.55 -5.90 9.35
C GLU A 46 8.06 -6.11 9.42
N ASN A 47 8.76 -6.12 8.28
CA ASN A 47 10.13 -6.65 8.22
C ASN A 47 11.15 -5.67 7.65
N ALA A 48 10.74 -4.62 6.93
CA ALA A 48 11.68 -3.78 6.21
C ALA A 48 12.21 -2.62 7.08
N PRO A 49 13.49 -2.22 6.89
CA PRO A 49 14.02 -1.02 7.53
C PRO A 49 13.36 0.28 7.02
N TYR A 50 12.70 0.23 5.87
CA TYR A 50 11.98 1.35 5.24
C TYR A 50 10.46 1.30 5.49
N ARG A 51 10.03 0.77 6.64
CA ARG A 51 8.61 0.62 7.02
C ARG A 51 7.77 1.90 6.90
N ASP A 52 8.34 3.07 7.19
CA ASP A 52 7.67 4.36 7.01
C ASP A 52 7.27 4.63 5.55
N LEU A 53 8.14 4.25 4.61
CA LEU A 53 7.87 4.36 3.18
C LEU A 53 6.75 3.40 2.76
N CYS A 54 6.72 2.19 3.34
CA CYS A 54 5.63 1.24 3.14
C CYS A 54 4.29 1.80 3.66
N ALA A 55 4.28 2.44 4.84
CA ALA A 55 3.09 3.09 5.39
C ALA A 55 2.56 4.20 4.48
N HIS A 56 3.46 5.02 3.94
CA HIS A 56 3.11 6.07 2.99
C HIS A 56 2.51 5.51 1.69
N ALA A 57 3.13 4.48 1.12
CA ALA A 57 2.67 3.85 -0.12
C ALA A 57 1.34 3.10 0.08
N LEU A 58 1.16 2.41 1.21
CA LEU A 58 -0.08 1.70 1.53
C LEU A 58 -1.27 2.67 1.62
N ASN A 59 -1.10 3.80 2.31
CA ASN A 59 -2.12 4.84 2.40
C ASN A 59 -2.46 5.47 1.04
N ALA A 60 -1.54 5.45 0.07
CA ALA A 60 -1.80 5.89 -1.30
C ALA A 60 -2.50 4.81 -2.15
N LEU A 61 -2.16 3.54 -1.92
CA LEU A 61 -2.63 2.39 -2.70
C LEU A 61 -4.14 2.14 -2.54
N ILE A 62 -4.61 2.07 -1.30
CA ILE A 62 -6.00 1.67 -1.00
C ILE A 62 -7.03 2.60 -1.67
N PRO A 63 -6.91 3.95 -1.61
CA PRO A 63 -7.82 4.83 -2.34
C PRO A 63 -7.69 4.75 -3.87
N TYR A 64 -6.49 4.42 -4.37
CA TYR A 64 -6.19 4.37 -5.80
C TYR A 64 -6.73 3.10 -6.48
N ARG A 65 -6.78 1.96 -5.77
CA ARG A 65 -7.31 0.69 -6.27
C ARG A 65 -8.54 0.24 -5.47
N ARG A 66 -9.72 0.71 -5.88
CA ARG A 66 -11.01 0.31 -5.29
C ARG A 66 -11.27 -1.20 -5.30
N GLY A 67 -10.64 -1.95 -6.22
CA GLY A 67 -10.72 -3.42 -6.25
C GLY A 67 -10.10 -4.12 -5.03
N LEU A 68 -9.29 -3.41 -4.25
CA LEU A 68 -8.69 -3.92 -3.00
C LEU A 68 -9.63 -3.79 -1.79
N ASP A 69 -10.79 -3.15 -1.94
CA ASP A 69 -11.76 -2.98 -0.86
C ASP A 69 -12.65 -4.22 -0.67
N ARG A 70 -12.01 -5.37 -0.43
CA ARG A 70 -12.69 -6.62 -0.09
C ARG A 70 -12.60 -6.89 1.41
N PRO A 71 -13.62 -7.49 2.05
CA PRO A 71 -13.63 -7.72 3.50
C PRO A 71 -12.42 -8.51 4.03
N ASP A 72 -11.95 -9.51 3.27
CA ASP A 72 -10.78 -10.33 3.60
C ASP A 72 -9.48 -9.51 3.59
N LEU A 73 -9.25 -8.73 2.52
CA LEU A 73 -8.08 -7.87 2.40
C LEU A 73 -8.09 -6.76 3.46
N ARG A 74 -9.25 -6.16 3.68
CA ARG A 74 -9.46 -5.13 4.70
C ARG A 74 -9.10 -5.63 6.09
N LYS A 75 -9.62 -6.80 6.48
CA LYS A 75 -9.29 -7.43 7.76
C LYS A 75 -7.79 -7.66 7.88
N ARG A 76 -7.16 -8.21 6.84
CA ARG A 76 -5.72 -8.46 6.84
C ARG A 76 -4.89 -7.18 6.97
N VAL A 77 -5.28 -6.09 6.30
CA VAL A 77 -4.59 -4.79 6.43
C VAL A 77 -4.69 -4.28 7.86
N LEU A 78 -5.89 -4.33 8.46
CA LEU A 78 -6.09 -3.92 9.85
C LEU A 78 -5.25 -4.75 10.82
N ASP A 79 -5.27 -6.09 10.68
CA ASP A 79 -4.50 -7.00 11.53
C ASP A 79 -2.98 -6.75 11.45
N VAL A 80 -2.47 -6.38 10.27
CA VAL A 80 -1.06 -5.99 10.09
C VAL A 80 -0.80 -4.63 10.74
N ILE A 81 -1.65 -3.63 10.51
CA ILE A 81 -1.47 -2.29 11.08
C ILE A 81 -1.43 -2.37 12.61
N ASP A 82 -2.44 -2.98 13.23
CA ASP A 82 -2.53 -3.11 14.68
C ASP A 82 -1.27 -3.81 15.24
N ARG A 83 -0.80 -4.89 14.59
CA ARG A 83 0.42 -5.60 14.98
C ARG A 83 1.68 -4.73 14.87
N VAL A 84 1.87 -4.02 13.76
CA VAL A 84 3.11 -3.26 13.56
C VAL A 84 3.16 -2.00 14.42
N THR A 85 2.03 -1.35 14.68
CA THR A 85 1.98 -0.17 15.57
C THR A 85 2.29 -0.53 17.02
N ASP A 86 1.99 -1.76 17.44
CA ASP A 86 2.32 -2.25 18.78
C ASP A 86 3.78 -2.70 18.92
N THR A 87 4.43 -3.10 17.81
CA THR A 87 5.74 -3.78 17.84
C THR A 87 6.89 -2.96 17.29
N HIS A 88 6.61 -1.93 16.49
CA HIS A 88 7.63 -1.14 15.80
C HIS A 88 7.47 0.34 16.06
N GLU A 89 8.60 1.05 16.13
CA GLU A 89 8.59 2.50 16.09
C GLU A 89 8.36 2.99 14.65
N PHE A 90 7.56 4.04 14.51
CA PHE A 90 7.30 4.71 13.25
C PHE A 90 7.49 6.21 13.42
N ALA A 91 7.81 6.90 12.33
CA ALA A 91 7.74 8.34 12.32
C ALA A 91 6.30 8.79 12.62
N ARG A 92 6.15 9.94 13.30
CA ARG A 92 4.84 10.48 13.67
C ARG A 92 3.90 10.64 12.47
N ASP A 93 4.43 11.03 11.32
CA ASP A 93 3.62 11.17 10.09
C ASP A 93 3.11 9.82 9.57
N SER A 94 3.93 8.78 9.66
CA SER A 94 3.57 7.41 9.27
C SER A 94 2.48 6.84 10.18
N LEU A 95 2.63 6.99 11.50
CA LEU A 95 1.59 6.58 12.46
C LEU A 95 0.25 7.24 12.13
N ARG A 96 0.25 8.56 11.94
CA ARG A 96 -0.95 9.31 11.57
C ARG A 96 -1.62 8.76 10.30
N LYS A 97 -0.84 8.32 9.31
CA LYS A 97 -1.38 7.72 8.07
C LYS A 97 -1.94 6.33 8.31
N LEU A 98 -1.26 5.50 9.10
CA LEU A 98 -1.77 4.18 9.48
C LEU A 98 -3.09 4.31 10.27
N ASP A 99 -3.17 5.26 11.20
CA ASP A 99 -4.40 5.55 11.95
C ASP A 99 -5.53 6.01 11.03
N GLN A 100 -5.25 6.94 10.11
CA GLN A 100 -6.22 7.41 9.12
C GLN A 100 -6.73 6.27 8.23
N LEU A 101 -5.82 5.40 7.78
CA LEU A 101 -6.17 4.25 6.97
C LEU A 101 -7.01 3.23 7.75
N SER A 102 -6.60 2.88 8.97
CA SER A 102 -7.35 1.98 9.85
C SER A 102 -8.74 2.52 10.15
N TYR A 103 -8.86 3.82 10.42
CA TYR A 103 -10.14 4.48 10.60
C TYR A 103 -11.02 4.41 9.36
N ALA A 104 -10.48 4.73 8.17
CA ALA A 104 -11.21 4.65 6.91
C ALA A 104 -11.72 3.22 6.63
N LEU A 105 -10.86 2.21 6.77
CA LEU A 105 -11.22 0.82 6.54
C LEU A 105 -12.30 0.32 7.51
N ARG A 106 -12.23 0.68 8.79
CA ARG A 106 -13.24 0.31 9.79
C ARG A 106 -14.57 1.04 9.58
N SER A 107 -14.54 2.27 9.07
CA SER A 107 -15.73 3.10 8.84
C SER A 107 -16.44 2.82 7.50
N SER A 108 -15.77 2.18 6.53
CA SER A 108 -16.39 1.72 5.27
C SER A 108 -17.36 0.53 5.46
N HIS A 109 -18.06 0.46 6.59
CA HIS A 109 -19.05 -0.57 6.98
C HIS A 109 -20.48 0.01 7.02
N VAL A 110 -20.79 0.87 6.03
CA VAL A 110 -22.13 1.39 5.72
C VAL A 110 -22.38 1.24 4.23
#